data_AF-A0A0B4RG74-F1
#
_entry.id   AF-A0A0B4RG74-F1
#
_cell.length_a   1.000
_cell.length_b   1.000
_cell.length_c   1.000
_cell.angle_alpha   90.00
_cell.angle_beta   90.00
_cell.angle_gamma   90.00
#
_symmetry.space_group_name_H-M   'P 1'
#
loop_
_entity.id
_entity.type
_entity.pdbx_description
1 polymer ?
#
loop_
_entity_poly.entity_id
_entity_poly.type
_entity_poly.pdbx_seq_one_letter_code
_entity_poly.pdbx_strand_id
1 'polypeptide(L)'
;MIAIGKKEFVDLFKSIKSLIIIALLLVTSYFSAKYSDILGTAVALTEQEMKDVYTAGLVFLLIFFGQLFVTSISHDTINKESHERTMRFLVTRTSRGQILFGKFSGVWLFWFSCIFVSFLLISIFSSQFHFLIFSQAIALLTYQISLTVLLSVVIHKPSITMFLGVMIGLLYPIFNFWLMLTTNSWFSWLKFASPYYYLMETDYLFLVVFVFSAMILAIALLVFNRREF
;
A
#
# COMPACT_ATOMS: atom_id res chain seq x y z
N MET A 1 5.56 -2.30 21.74
CA MET A 1 5.54 -2.31 20.25
C MET A 1 4.97 -3.61 19.68
N ILE A 2 5.57 -4.78 19.90
CA ILE A 2 5.13 -6.06 19.30
C ILE A 2 3.67 -6.40 19.60
N ALA A 3 3.22 -6.26 20.85
CA ALA A 3 1.84 -6.54 21.22
C ALA A 3 0.82 -5.64 20.49
N ILE A 4 1.17 -4.37 20.25
CA ILE A 4 0.33 -3.41 19.51
C ILE A 4 0.24 -3.85 18.04
N GLY A 5 1.38 -4.16 17.41
CA GLY A 5 1.39 -4.63 16.03
C GLY A 5 0.68 -5.97 15.84
N LYS A 6 0.84 -6.92 16.78
CA LYS A 6 0.11 -8.19 16.77
C LYS A 6 -1.40 -7.98 16.86
N LYS A 7 -1.86 -7.09 17.75
CA LYS A 7 -3.28 -6.75 17.88
C LYS A 7 -3.81 -6.20 16.55
N GLU A 8 -3.15 -5.19 16.01
CA GLU A 8 -3.55 -4.55 14.74
C GLU A 8 -3.60 -5.56 13.59
N PHE A 9 -2.56 -6.39 13.43
CA PHE A 9 -2.50 -7.46 12.44
C PHE A 9 -3.68 -8.43 12.54
N VAL A 10 -3.95 -8.95 13.75
CA VAL A 10 -5.03 -9.93 13.98
C VAL A 10 -6.41 -9.30 13.76
N ASP A 11 -6.59 -8.05 14.19
CA ASP A 11 -7.87 -7.35 14.04
C ASP A 11 -8.19 -7.10 12.55
N LEU A 12 -7.18 -6.84 11.72
CA LEU A 12 -7.36 -6.70 10.28
C LEU A 12 -7.84 -8.00 9.62
N PHE A 13 -7.33 -9.17 10.02
CA PHE A 13 -7.79 -10.46 9.47
C PHE A 13 -9.22 -10.85 9.87
N LYS A 14 -9.76 -10.26 10.95
CA LYS A 14 -11.14 -10.52 11.41
C LYS A 14 -12.18 -9.64 10.73
N SER A 15 -11.77 -8.54 10.10
CA SER A 15 -12.68 -7.59 9.48
C SER A 15 -13.26 -8.15 8.17
N ILE A 16 -14.59 -8.12 8.03
CA ILE A 16 -15.29 -8.51 6.80
C ILE A 16 -14.77 -7.71 5.58
N LYS A 17 -14.48 -6.41 5.77
CA LYS A 17 -13.93 -5.56 4.71
C LYS A 17 -12.59 -6.09 4.20
N SER A 18 -11.72 -6.53 5.12
CA SER A 18 -10.43 -7.13 4.78
C SER A 18 -10.59 -8.47 4.09
N LEU A 19 -11.51 -9.32 4.55
CA LEU A 19 -11.79 -10.62 3.92
C LEU A 19 -12.23 -10.47 2.46
N ILE A 20 -13.06 -9.47 2.16
CA ILE A 20 -13.47 -9.16 0.77
C ILE A 20 -12.25 -8.76 -0.07
N ILE A 21 -11.37 -7.91 0.45
CA ILE A 21 -10.17 -7.46 -0.27
C ILE A 21 -9.17 -8.61 -0.46
N ILE A 22 -8.99 -9.49 0.54
CA ILE A 22 -8.18 -10.70 0.41
C ILE A 22 -8.75 -11.60 -0.70
N ALA A 23 -10.06 -11.85 -0.69
CA ALA A 23 -10.70 -12.66 -1.72
C ALA A 23 -10.50 -12.05 -3.11
N LEU A 24 -10.65 -10.73 -3.25
CA LEU A 24 -10.39 -10.02 -4.50
C LEU A 24 -8.94 -10.20 -4.98
N LEU A 25 -7.95 -10.01 -4.10
CA LEU A 25 -6.54 -10.20 -4.43
C LEU A 25 -6.24 -11.63 -4.90
N LEU A 26 -6.77 -12.64 -4.20
CA LEU A 26 -6.55 -14.04 -4.54
C LEU A 26 -7.25 -14.44 -5.85
N VAL A 27 -8.49 -13.99 -6.05
CA VAL A 27 -9.25 -14.22 -7.28
C VAL A 27 -8.51 -13.59 -8.46
N THR A 28 -8.13 -12.32 -8.37
CA THR A 28 -7.39 -11.65 -9.44
C THR A 28 -6.03 -12.32 -9.69
N SER A 29 -5.32 -12.74 -8.65
CA SER A 29 -4.06 -13.48 -8.79
C SER A 29 -4.27 -14.80 -9.55
N TYR A 30 -5.32 -15.56 -9.21
CA TYR A 30 -5.67 -16.81 -9.87
C TYR A 30 -6.04 -16.61 -11.34
N PHE A 31 -6.93 -15.66 -11.64
CA PHE A 31 -7.35 -15.39 -13.01
C PHE A 31 -6.21 -14.82 -13.88
N SER A 32 -5.40 -13.91 -13.33
CA SER A 32 -4.22 -13.38 -14.01
C SER A 32 -3.23 -14.48 -14.38
N ALA A 33 -2.98 -15.40 -13.44
CA ALA A 33 -2.04 -16.49 -13.66
C ALA A 33 -2.58 -17.58 -14.60
N LYS A 34 -3.87 -17.89 -14.54
CA LYS A 34 -4.51 -18.95 -15.36
C LYS A 34 -4.73 -18.54 -16.82
N TYR A 35 -5.04 -17.27 -17.06
CA TYR A 35 -5.38 -16.75 -18.38
C TYR A 35 -4.29 -15.84 -18.96
N SER A 36 -3.05 -16.00 -18.48
CA SER A 36 -1.88 -15.23 -18.91
C SER A 36 -1.65 -15.30 -20.42
N ASP A 37 -1.80 -16.47 -21.04
CA ASP A 37 -1.58 -16.63 -22.49
C ASP A 37 -2.56 -15.78 -23.34
N ILE A 38 -3.81 -15.66 -22.88
CA ILE A 38 -4.82 -14.83 -23.52
C ILE A 38 -4.50 -13.34 -23.33
N LEU A 39 -4.04 -12.97 -22.13
CA LEU A 39 -3.62 -11.59 -21.84
C LEU A 39 -2.39 -11.18 -22.68
N GLY A 40 -1.41 -12.09 -22.83
CA GLY A 40 -0.22 -11.85 -23.62
C GLY A 40 -0.49 -11.67 -25.11
N THR A 41 -1.36 -12.52 -25.67
CA THR A 41 -1.76 -12.44 -27.08
C THR A 41 -2.63 -11.21 -27.40
N ALA A 42 -3.47 -10.76 -26.46
CA ALA A 42 -4.30 -9.57 -26.66
C ALA A 42 -3.50 -8.25 -26.69
N VAL A 43 -2.32 -8.21 -26.05
CA VAL A 43 -1.52 -6.99 -25.88
C VAL A 43 -0.25 -6.97 -26.76
N ALA A 44 -0.01 -8.01 -27.55
CA ALA A 44 1.16 -8.13 -28.44
C ALA A 44 2.49 -7.85 -27.71
N LEU A 45 2.65 -8.44 -26.51
CA LEU A 45 3.79 -8.21 -25.64
C LEU A 45 5.09 -8.84 -26.20
N THR A 46 6.22 -8.22 -25.88
CA THR A 46 7.55 -8.75 -26.20
C THR A 46 7.85 -10.02 -25.40
N GLU A 47 8.79 -10.86 -25.85
CA GLU A 47 9.15 -12.12 -25.17
C GLU A 47 9.58 -11.93 -23.70
N GLN A 48 10.13 -10.76 -23.36
CA GLN A 48 10.51 -10.43 -21.99
C GLN A 48 9.30 -10.06 -21.13
N GLU A 49 8.37 -9.27 -21.67
CA GLU A 49 7.12 -8.89 -21.01
C GLU A 49 6.20 -10.11 -20.82
N MET A 50 6.22 -11.06 -21.76
CA MET A 50 5.48 -12.32 -21.68
C MET A 50 5.80 -13.13 -20.42
N LYS A 51 7.03 -13.04 -19.89
CA LYS A 51 7.39 -13.71 -18.63
C LYS A 51 6.65 -13.12 -17.44
N ASP A 52 6.39 -11.82 -17.44
CA ASP A 52 5.79 -11.11 -16.31
C ASP A 52 4.25 -11.03 -16.38
N VAL A 53 3.65 -11.42 -17.51
CA VAL A 53 2.19 -11.40 -17.75
C VAL A 53 1.38 -12.05 -16.64
N TYR A 54 1.88 -13.14 -16.05
CA TYR A 54 1.21 -13.84 -14.95
C TYR A 54 0.89 -12.91 -13.77
N THR A 55 1.74 -11.91 -13.53
CA THR A 55 1.59 -10.94 -12.43
C THR A 55 0.80 -9.69 -12.81
N ALA A 56 0.54 -9.47 -14.11
CA ALA A 56 0.02 -8.21 -14.63
C ALA A 56 -1.32 -7.81 -14.00
N GLY A 57 -2.25 -8.76 -13.82
CA GLY A 57 -3.55 -8.47 -13.19
C GLY A 57 -3.43 -8.04 -11.73
N LEU A 58 -2.55 -8.69 -10.95
CA LEU A 58 -2.30 -8.31 -9.56
C LEU A 58 -1.62 -6.95 -9.48
N VAL A 59 -0.59 -6.71 -10.29
CA VAL A 59 0.14 -5.43 -10.33
C VAL A 59 -0.79 -4.29 -10.75
N PHE A 60 -1.62 -4.49 -11.78
CA PHE A 60 -2.64 -3.53 -12.20
C PHE A 60 -3.56 -3.17 -11.03
N LEU A 61 -4.07 -4.18 -10.32
CA LEU A 61 -4.96 -3.98 -9.18
C LEU A 61 -4.25 -3.18 -8.06
N LEU A 62 -2.98 -3.46 -7.76
CA LEU A 62 -2.23 -2.72 -6.74
C LEU A 62 -1.90 -1.28 -7.16
N ILE A 63 -1.59 -1.06 -8.43
CA ILE A 63 -1.27 0.27 -8.97
C ILE A 63 -2.50 1.18 -8.93
N PHE A 64 -3.65 0.69 -9.39
CA PHE A 64 -4.86 1.50 -9.52
C PHE A 64 -5.71 1.51 -8.24
N PHE A 65 -5.83 0.38 -7.55
CA PHE A 65 -6.72 0.24 -6.40
C PHE A 65 -6.00 0.02 -5.08
N GLY A 66 -4.67 -0.17 -5.06
CA GLY A 66 -3.91 -0.42 -3.83
C GLY A 66 -4.11 0.68 -2.79
N GLN A 67 -3.96 1.95 -3.18
CA GLN A 67 -4.17 3.08 -2.26
C GLN A 67 -5.62 3.13 -1.73
N LEU A 68 -6.61 2.80 -2.58
CA LEU A 68 -8.01 2.72 -2.18
C LEU A 68 -8.23 1.61 -1.14
N PHE A 69 -7.66 0.42 -1.34
CA PHE A 69 -7.82 -0.69 -0.43
C PHE A 69 -7.11 -0.46 0.90
N VAL A 70 -5.86 0.04 0.87
CA VAL A 70 -5.10 0.37 2.07
C VAL A 70 -5.84 1.41 2.91
N THR A 71 -6.34 2.49 2.29
CA THR A 71 -7.10 3.51 3.02
C THR A 71 -8.46 3.00 3.51
N SER A 72 -9.18 2.21 2.70
CA SER A 72 -10.49 1.65 3.10
C SER A 72 -10.41 0.82 4.39
N ILE A 73 -9.35 0.03 4.54
CA ILE A 73 -9.15 -0.84 5.70
C ILE A 73 -8.41 -0.12 6.85
N SER A 74 -7.44 0.74 6.56
CA SER A 74 -6.46 1.23 7.54
C SER A 74 -6.46 2.75 7.76
N HIS A 75 -7.44 3.49 7.23
CA HIS A 75 -7.53 4.95 7.43
C HIS A 75 -7.61 5.36 8.91
N ASP A 76 -8.16 4.50 9.76
CA ASP A 76 -8.50 4.83 11.15
C ASP A 76 -7.50 4.31 12.19
N THR A 77 -6.34 3.82 11.75
CA THR A 77 -5.34 3.17 12.60
C THR A 77 -4.93 3.96 13.86
N ILE A 78 -4.75 5.29 13.77
CA ILE A 78 -4.38 6.15 14.90
C ILE A 78 -5.57 6.99 15.40
N ASN A 79 -6.33 7.59 14.50
CA ASN A 79 -7.39 8.51 14.91
C ASN A 79 -8.59 7.82 15.55
N LYS A 80 -8.83 6.53 15.32
CA LYS A 80 -9.87 5.78 16.04
C LYS A 80 -9.64 5.84 17.54
N GLU A 81 -8.43 5.48 17.97
CA GLU A 81 -8.04 5.49 19.39
C GLU A 81 -8.03 6.93 19.96
N SER A 82 -7.72 7.92 19.13
CA SER A 82 -7.83 9.33 19.54
C SER A 82 -9.29 9.78 19.68
N HIS A 83 -10.18 9.32 18.80
CA HIS A 83 -11.58 9.69 18.77
C HIS A 83 -12.35 9.02 19.92
N GLU A 84 -12.04 7.75 20.21
CA GLU A 84 -12.58 6.95 21.31
C GLU A 84 -11.97 7.32 22.68
N ARG A 85 -11.03 8.28 22.73
CA ARG A 85 -10.31 8.71 23.95
C ARG A 85 -9.55 7.59 24.67
N THR A 86 -9.18 6.54 23.94
CA THR A 86 -8.39 5.41 24.43
C THR A 86 -6.89 5.63 24.25
N MET A 87 -6.49 6.56 23.38
CA MET A 87 -5.08 6.93 23.15
C MET A 87 -4.35 7.34 24.45
N ARG A 88 -5.03 8.02 25.39
CA ARG A 88 -4.46 8.41 26.69
C ARG A 88 -3.98 7.21 27.53
N PHE A 89 -4.61 6.05 27.39
CA PHE A 89 -4.20 4.83 28.08
C PHE A 89 -2.97 4.16 27.44
N LEU A 90 -2.78 4.38 26.13
CA LEU A 90 -1.62 3.87 25.40
C LEU A 90 -0.38 4.73 25.68
N VAL A 91 -0.52 6.05 25.59
CA VAL A 91 0.60 7.00 25.75
C VAL A 91 1.18 6.99 27.17
N THR A 92 0.38 6.62 28.18
CA THR A 92 0.87 6.45 29.57
C THR A 92 1.67 5.17 29.80
N ARG A 93 1.57 4.17 28.91
CA ARG A 93 2.21 2.85 29.05
C ARG A 93 3.38 2.62 28.09
N THR A 94 3.48 3.40 27.02
CA THR A 94 4.50 3.20 25.98
C THR A 94 4.79 4.53 25.26
N SER A 95 5.98 4.63 24.65
CA SER A 95 6.34 5.81 23.87
C SER A 95 5.48 5.95 22.59
N ARG A 96 5.27 7.19 22.16
CA ARG A 96 4.52 7.52 20.94
C ARG A 96 5.11 6.88 19.68
N GLY A 97 6.45 6.83 19.57
CA GLY A 97 7.13 6.11 18.49
C GLY A 97 6.79 4.62 18.47
N GLN A 98 6.79 3.96 19.62
CA GLN A 98 6.44 2.54 19.71
C GLN A 98 4.95 2.26 19.39
N ILE A 99 4.05 3.22 19.63
CA ILE A 99 2.65 3.14 19.21
C ILE A 99 2.57 3.24 17.68
N LEU A 100 3.17 4.28 17.10
CA LEU A 100 3.15 4.55 15.66
C LEU A 100 3.75 3.38 14.87
N PHE A 101 5.00 2.99 15.19
CA PHE A 101 5.67 1.89 14.51
C PHE A 101 5.00 0.54 14.80
N GLY A 102 4.48 0.33 16.01
CA GLY A 102 3.72 -0.88 16.32
C GLY A 102 2.50 -1.03 15.41
N LYS A 103 1.71 0.03 15.27
CA LYS A 103 0.52 0.05 14.40
C LYS A 103 0.87 -0.06 12.92
N PHE A 104 1.85 0.71 12.47
CA PHE A 104 2.37 0.61 11.10
C PHE A 104 2.83 -0.81 10.77
N SER A 105 3.64 -1.44 11.62
CA SER A 105 4.12 -2.80 11.41
C SER A 105 2.99 -3.83 11.37
N GLY A 106 1.93 -3.65 12.17
CA GLY A 106 0.76 -4.53 12.13
C GLY A 106 0.03 -4.47 10.79
N VAL A 107 -0.23 -3.26 10.28
CA VAL A 107 -0.83 -3.03 8.96
C VAL A 107 0.09 -3.55 7.85
N TRP A 108 1.39 -3.28 7.95
CA TRP A 108 2.39 -3.73 6.98
C TRP A 108 2.47 -5.25 6.90
N LEU A 109 2.52 -5.95 8.04
CA LEU A 109 2.56 -7.42 8.08
C LEU A 109 1.29 -8.06 7.48
N PHE A 110 0.14 -7.44 7.70
CA PHE A 110 -1.14 -7.87 7.11
C PHE A 110 -1.04 -7.84 5.57
N TRP A 111 -0.68 -6.67 5.03
CA TRP A 111 -0.54 -6.49 3.58
C TRP A 111 0.57 -7.35 2.98
N PHE A 112 1.72 -7.46 3.66
CA PHE A 112 2.80 -8.36 3.26
C PHE A 112 2.30 -9.80 3.14
N SER A 113 1.54 -10.28 4.12
CA SER A 113 0.98 -11.64 4.11
C SER A 113 0.01 -11.84 2.93
N CYS A 114 -0.88 -10.87 2.67
CA CYS A 114 -1.80 -10.93 1.54
C CYS A 114 -1.07 -11.01 0.20
N ILE A 115 -0.10 -10.12 -0.05
CA ILE A 115 0.66 -10.10 -1.29
C ILE A 115 1.54 -11.33 -1.43
N PHE A 116 2.19 -11.76 -0.35
CA PHE A 116 3.03 -12.94 -0.36
C PHE A 116 2.23 -14.19 -0.76
N VAL A 117 1.05 -14.41 -0.18
CA VAL A 117 0.17 -15.52 -0.57
C VAL A 117 -0.30 -15.39 -2.02
N SER A 118 -0.65 -14.19 -2.47
CA SER A 118 -1.01 -13.93 -3.88
C SER A 118 0.13 -14.27 -4.85
N PHE A 119 1.37 -13.89 -4.53
CA PHE A 119 2.54 -14.23 -5.37
C PHE A 119 2.91 -15.71 -5.30
N LEU A 120 2.73 -16.38 -4.16
CA LEU A 120 2.88 -17.83 -4.07
C LEU A 120 1.88 -18.54 -4.98
N LEU A 121 0.62 -18.09 -5.00
CA LEU A 121 -0.39 -18.62 -5.91
C LEU A 121 0.04 -18.44 -7.37
N ILE A 122 0.52 -17.26 -7.75
CA ILE A 122 1.00 -16.99 -9.12
C ILE A 122 2.22 -17.85 -9.47
N SER A 123 3.13 -18.11 -8.52
CA SER A 123 4.33 -18.93 -8.75
C SER A 123 4.01 -20.39 -9.08
N ILE A 124 2.86 -20.92 -8.62
CA ILE A 124 2.43 -22.28 -8.96
C ILE A 124 2.15 -22.41 -10.47
N PHE A 125 1.61 -21.36 -11.10
CA PHE A 125 1.30 -21.35 -12.53
C PHE A 125 2.50 -20.93 -13.39
N SER A 126 3.21 -19.90 -12.97
CA SER A 126 4.38 -19.39 -13.71
C SER A 126 5.63 -20.26 -13.56
N SER A 127 5.63 -21.23 -12.62
CA SER A 127 6.78 -22.08 -12.27
C SER A 127 8.04 -21.32 -11.82
N GLN A 128 7.92 -20.02 -11.55
CA GLN A 128 8.99 -19.15 -11.10
C GLN A 128 8.44 -18.09 -10.12
N PHE A 129 9.30 -17.55 -9.27
CA PHE A 129 8.92 -16.47 -8.36
C PHE A 129 9.48 -15.14 -8.88
N HIS A 130 8.60 -14.19 -9.20
CA HIS A 130 8.96 -12.86 -9.70
C HIS A 130 9.41 -11.93 -8.57
N PHE A 131 10.63 -12.14 -8.05
CA PHE A 131 11.16 -11.41 -6.88
C PHE A 131 11.21 -9.89 -7.04
N LEU A 132 11.57 -9.41 -8.24
CA LEU A 132 11.67 -7.97 -8.51
C LEU A 132 10.30 -7.29 -8.43
N ILE A 133 9.30 -7.85 -9.12
CA ILE A 133 7.91 -7.35 -9.11
C ILE A 133 7.31 -7.46 -7.71
N PHE A 134 7.58 -8.55 -6.99
CA PHE A 134 7.18 -8.67 -5.59
C PHE A 134 7.78 -7.55 -4.73
N SER A 135 9.07 -7.27 -4.88
CA SER A 135 9.75 -6.22 -4.10
C SER A 135 9.22 -4.82 -4.44
N GLN A 136 8.94 -4.56 -5.72
CA GLN A 136 8.27 -3.33 -6.18
C GLN A 136 6.87 -3.19 -5.57
N ALA A 137 6.07 -4.26 -5.54
CA ALA A 137 4.75 -4.26 -4.92
C ALA A 137 4.82 -3.97 -3.41
N ILE A 138 5.79 -4.56 -2.71
CA ILE A 138 6.03 -4.28 -1.28
C ILE A 138 6.47 -2.83 -1.07
N ALA A 139 7.35 -2.28 -1.92
CA ALA A 139 7.77 -0.90 -1.85
C ALA A 139 6.58 0.06 -2.02
N LEU A 140 5.73 -0.17 -3.02
CA LEU A 140 4.52 0.59 -3.26
C LEU A 140 3.57 0.52 -2.05
N LEU A 141 3.30 -0.67 -1.51
CA LEU A 141 2.45 -0.82 -0.33
C LEU A 141 3.01 -0.12 0.89
N THR A 142 4.32 -0.18 1.10
CA THR A 142 4.97 0.51 2.22
C THR A 142 4.72 2.02 2.15
N TYR A 143 4.78 2.59 0.94
CA TYR A 143 4.45 3.99 0.71
C TYR A 143 2.97 4.28 0.98
N GLN A 144 2.06 3.48 0.42
CA GLN A 144 0.61 3.67 0.57
C GLN A 144 0.15 3.57 2.04
N ILE A 145 0.72 2.62 2.79
CA ILE A 145 0.46 2.45 4.23
C ILE A 145 1.02 3.64 5.01
N SER A 146 2.25 4.09 4.70
CA SER A 146 2.86 5.24 5.37
C SER A 146 2.01 6.51 5.18
N LEU A 147 1.51 6.75 3.97
CA LEU A 147 0.61 7.86 3.67
C LEU A 147 -0.71 7.76 4.46
N THR A 148 -1.28 6.56 4.53
CA THR A 148 -2.52 6.30 5.27
C THR A 148 -2.34 6.53 6.78
N VAL A 149 -1.22 6.07 7.34
CA VAL A 149 -0.87 6.33 8.75
C VAL A 149 -0.67 7.82 9.00
N LEU A 150 0.01 8.55 8.11
CA LEU A 150 0.16 9.99 8.21
C LEU A 150 -1.21 10.70 8.24
N LEU A 151 -2.12 10.34 7.33
CA LEU A 151 -3.49 10.90 7.33
C LEU A 151 -4.22 10.62 8.65
N SER A 152 -4.08 9.41 9.18
CA SER A 152 -4.66 9.02 10.47
C SER A 152 -4.05 9.79 11.65
N VAL A 153 -2.79 10.18 11.58
CA VAL A 153 -2.15 11.02 12.60
C VAL A 153 -2.60 12.48 12.50
N VAL A 154 -2.72 13.02 11.29
CA VAL A 154 -3.05 14.45 11.07
C VAL A 154 -4.52 14.73 11.37
N ILE A 155 -5.42 13.83 10.96
CA ILE A 155 -6.86 14.07 11.01
C ILE A 155 -7.50 13.33 12.19
N HIS A 156 -8.20 14.06 13.05
CA HIS A 156 -8.75 13.54 14.30
C HIS A 156 -10.01 12.68 14.13
N LYS A 157 -10.81 12.95 13.09
CA LYS A 157 -12.10 12.28 12.88
C LYS A 157 -11.94 11.12 11.88
N PRO A 158 -12.20 9.86 12.27
CA PRO A 158 -12.10 8.71 11.37
C PRO A 158 -12.93 8.86 10.08
N SER A 159 -14.13 9.43 10.17
CA SER A 159 -15.00 9.66 9.01
C SER A 159 -14.37 10.57 7.95
N ILE A 160 -13.57 11.56 8.36
CA ILE A 160 -12.88 12.47 7.43
C ILE A 160 -11.71 11.74 6.76
N THR A 161 -10.95 10.94 7.50
CA THR A 161 -9.89 10.11 6.91
C THR A 161 -10.43 9.05 5.97
N MET A 162 -11.62 8.51 6.23
CA MET A 162 -12.28 7.58 5.31
C MET A 162 -12.59 8.29 3.98
N PHE A 163 -13.25 9.44 4.04
CA PHE A 163 -13.61 10.21 2.85
C PHE A 163 -12.38 10.64 2.05
N LEU A 164 -11.38 11.26 2.71
CA LEU A 164 -10.14 11.66 2.06
C LEU A 164 -9.34 10.47 1.54
N GLY A 165 -9.33 9.36 2.27
CA GLY A 165 -8.69 8.12 1.84
C GLY A 165 -9.28 7.60 0.53
N VAL A 166 -10.61 7.59 0.40
CA VAL A 166 -11.29 7.20 -0.85
C VAL A 166 -11.01 8.19 -1.98
N MET A 167 -11.09 9.49 -1.71
CA MET A 167 -10.77 10.52 -2.72
C MET A 167 -9.33 10.41 -3.22
N ILE A 168 -8.36 10.26 -2.31
CA ILE A 168 -6.96 10.05 -2.67
C ILE A 168 -6.81 8.72 -3.40
N GLY A 169 -7.41 7.63 -2.91
CA GLY A 169 -7.34 6.32 -3.54
C GLY A 169 -7.81 6.30 -5.00
N LEU A 170 -8.80 7.11 -5.36
CA LEU A 170 -9.30 7.22 -6.73
C LEU A 170 -8.51 8.23 -7.58
N LEU A 171 -8.20 9.40 -7.03
CA LEU A 171 -7.55 10.48 -7.77
C LEU A 171 -6.05 10.25 -7.97
N TYR A 172 -5.40 9.58 -7.02
CA TYR A 172 -3.96 9.36 -7.04
C TYR A 172 -3.47 8.60 -8.29
N PRO A 173 -4.04 7.45 -8.69
CA PRO A 173 -3.62 6.77 -9.93
C PRO A 173 -3.90 7.62 -11.18
N ILE A 174 -5.05 8.32 -11.24
CA ILE A 174 -5.41 9.19 -12.37
C ILE A 174 -4.38 10.32 -12.53
N PHE A 175 -4.05 10.97 -11.43
CA PHE A 175 -3.07 12.07 -11.41
C PHE A 175 -1.69 11.58 -11.82
N ASN A 176 -1.25 10.42 -11.33
CA ASN A 176 0.04 9.85 -11.68
C ASN A 176 0.13 9.43 -13.15
N PHE A 177 -0.94 8.86 -13.69
CA PHE A 177 -1.02 8.53 -15.11
C PHE A 177 -0.92 9.78 -15.99
N TRP A 178 -1.65 10.85 -15.63
CA TRP A 178 -1.55 12.13 -16.32
C TRP A 178 -0.15 12.75 -16.23
N LEU A 179 0.47 12.70 -15.05
CA LEU A 179 1.86 13.14 -14.86
C LEU A 179 2.84 12.36 -15.74
N MET A 180 2.66 11.05 -15.91
CA MET A 180 3.55 10.27 -16.79
C MET A 180 3.45 10.73 -18.25
N LEU A 181 2.24 11.05 -18.73
CA LEU A 181 2.00 11.46 -20.12
C LEU A 181 2.33 12.92 -20.42
N THR A 182 2.34 13.83 -19.43
CA THR A 182 2.58 15.26 -19.70
C THR A 182 4.02 15.55 -20.12
N THR A 183 4.20 16.33 -21.20
CA THR A 183 5.50 16.82 -21.69
C THR A 183 5.80 18.25 -21.25
N ASN A 184 4.87 18.91 -20.55
CA ASN A 184 5.04 20.27 -20.11
C ASN A 184 6.11 20.38 -19.00
N SER A 185 7.17 21.13 -19.25
CA SER A 185 8.30 21.33 -18.32
C SER A 185 7.89 21.85 -16.93
N TRP A 186 6.76 22.56 -16.82
CA TRP A 186 6.27 23.07 -15.53
C TRP A 186 5.75 21.97 -14.61
N PHE A 187 5.26 20.86 -15.18
CA PHE A 187 4.66 19.75 -14.43
C PHE A 187 5.48 18.47 -14.51
N SER A 188 6.42 18.37 -15.46
CA SER A 188 7.20 17.15 -15.69
C SER A 188 8.07 16.75 -14.49
N TRP A 189 8.53 17.71 -13.69
CA TRP A 189 9.33 17.43 -12.49
C TRP A 189 8.50 16.77 -11.36
N LEU A 190 7.17 16.94 -11.34
CA LEU A 190 6.31 16.31 -10.33
C LEU A 190 6.28 14.78 -10.46
N LYS A 191 6.65 14.25 -11.63
CA LYS A 191 6.81 12.80 -11.84
C LYS A 191 7.78 12.18 -10.83
N PHE A 192 8.85 12.91 -10.47
CA PHE A 192 9.85 12.41 -9.51
C PHE A 192 9.37 12.37 -8.05
N ALA A 193 8.26 13.03 -7.73
CA ALA A 193 7.60 12.91 -6.42
C ALA A 193 6.71 11.66 -6.33
N SER A 194 6.39 11.05 -7.48
CA SER A 194 5.56 9.86 -7.58
C SER A 194 6.35 8.59 -7.27
N PRO A 195 5.84 7.67 -6.44
CA PRO A 195 6.45 6.35 -6.31
C PRO A 195 6.34 5.55 -7.62
N TYR A 196 5.34 5.83 -8.47
CA TYR A 196 5.13 5.10 -9.73
C TYR A 196 6.26 5.32 -10.73
N TYR A 197 6.90 6.50 -10.72
CA TYR A 197 8.05 6.78 -11.59
C TYR A 197 9.18 5.75 -11.35
N TYR A 198 9.53 5.52 -10.10
CA TYR A 198 10.61 4.60 -9.71
C TYR A 198 10.23 3.12 -9.78
N LEU A 199 8.94 2.81 -9.94
CA LEU A 199 8.45 1.43 -10.07
C LEU A 199 8.41 0.96 -11.53
N MET A 200 8.30 1.88 -12.48
CA MET A 200 8.22 1.56 -13.91
C MET A 200 9.60 1.33 -14.55
N GLU A 201 10.67 1.82 -13.93
CA GLU A 201 12.02 1.49 -14.38
C GLU A 201 12.42 0.09 -13.90
N THR A 202 13.05 -0.68 -14.79
CA THR A 202 13.49 -2.07 -14.55
C THR A 202 14.65 -2.20 -13.55
N ASP A 203 15.18 -1.08 -13.07
CA ASP A 203 16.31 -1.03 -12.13
C ASP A 203 15.86 -1.10 -10.66
N TYR A 204 16.83 -1.21 -9.75
CA TYR A 204 16.62 -1.18 -8.30
C TYR A 204 16.16 0.19 -7.75
N LEU A 205 15.72 1.11 -8.62
CA LEU A 205 15.25 2.44 -8.24
C LEU A 205 14.02 2.43 -7.33
N PHE A 206 13.24 1.34 -7.33
CA PHE A 206 12.13 1.16 -6.39
C PHE A 206 12.56 1.29 -4.91
N LEU A 207 13.84 1.12 -4.60
CA LEU A 207 14.37 1.34 -3.25
C LEU A 207 14.18 2.78 -2.76
N VAL A 208 14.13 3.76 -3.66
CA VAL A 208 13.84 5.17 -3.35
C VAL A 208 12.44 5.31 -2.71
N VAL A 209 11.49 4.45 -3.09
CA VAL A 209 10.13 4.46 -2.53
C VAL A 209 10.12 4.12 -1.04
N PHE A 210 11.06 3.28 -0.56
CA PHE A 210 11.23 3.04 0.88
C PHE A 210 11.74 4.30 1.60
N VAL A 211 12.63 5.08 0.96
CA VAL A 211 13.10 6.35 1.51
C VAL A 211 11.94 7.35 1.64
N PHE A 212 11.08 7.45 0.63
CA PHE A 212 9.86 8.25 0.70
C PHE A 212 8.93 7.81 1.82
N SER A 213 8.74 6.50 1.97
CA SER A 213 7.94 5.92 3.06
C SER A 213 8.51 6.28 4.44
N ALA A 214 9.83 6.17 4.61
CA ALA A 214 10.52 6.53 5.85
C ALA A 214 10.37 8.02 6.18
N MET A 215 10.49 8.91 5.17
CA MET A 215 10.26 10.35 5.35
C MET A 215 8.82 10.64 5.79
N ILE A 216 7.83 10.00 5.17
CA ILE A 216 6.41 10.15 5.52
C ILE A 216 6.17 9.70 6.98
N LEU A 217 6.73 8.56 7.38
CA LEU A 217 6.63 8.07 8.76
C LEU A 217 7.35 8.98 9.77
N ALA A 218 8.49 9.56 9.39
CA ALA A 218 9.19 10.54 10.22
C ALA A 218 8.33 11.79 10.43
N ILE A 219 7.68 12.31 9.38
CA ILE A 219 6.73 13.41 9.48
C ILE A 219 5.55 13.01 10.38
N ALA A 220 4.99 11.81 10.19
CA ALA A 220 3.91 11.31 11.02
C ALA A 220 4.32 11.26 12.50
N LEU A 221 5.53 10.81 12.82
CA LEU A 221 6.06 10.78 14.18
C LEU A 221 6.22 12.19 14.76
N LEU A 222 6.75 13.15 14.00
CA LEU A 222 6.91 14.54 14.45
C LEU A 222 5.55 15.17 14.76
N VAL A 223 4.55 14.98 13.90
CA VAL A 223 3.19 15.47 14.14
C VAL A 223 2.57 14.78 15.35
N PHE A 224 2.72 13.46 15.46
CA PHE A 224 2.19 12.67 16.57
C PHE A 224 2.80 13.07 17.92
N ASN A 225 4.09 13.44 17.95
CA ASN A 225 4.78 13.90 19.16
C ASN A 225 4.35 15.29 19.63
N ARG A 226 3.85 16.16 18.73
CA ARG A 226 3.35 17.49 19.09
C ARG A 226 1.89 17.50 19.54
N ARG A 227 1.18 16.38 19.37
CA ARG A 227 -0.26 16.29 19.62
C ARG A 227 -0.57 16.09 21.11
N GLU A 228 -1.59 16.76 21.60
CA GLU A 228 -2.13 16.55 22.95
C GLU A 228 -3.36 15.62 22.86
N PHE A 229 -3.49 14.69 23.81
CA PHE A 229 -4.50 13.61 23.82
C PHE A 229 -5.23 13.51 25.15
#